data_AF-A0A7K4YJ32-F1
#
_entry.id   AF-A0A7K4YJ32-F1
#
_cell.length_a   1.000
_cell.length_b   1.000
_cell.length_c   1.000
_cell.angle_alpha   90.00
_cell.angle_beta   90.00
_cell.angle_gamma   90.00
#
_symmetry.space_group_name_H-M   'P 1'
#
loop_
_entity.id
_entity.type
_entity.pdbx_description
1 polymer ?
#
loop_
_entity_poly.entity_id
_entity_poly.type
_entity_poly.pdbx_seq_one_letter_code
_entity_poly.pdbx_strand_id
1 'polypeptide(L)'
;LSPQDPMELCGQLGLCSSASALPLHTLLTEKVTQVLSTFRDGEGTTPLCEMCQFAVKVAESLLENNVTEEQLVNDIEKVCYMLPHRVIGQCKDFVDSYGKAVVIMLLEATDPVAICTMLRCCPRSGDAHQDEPRRWAAVLEQLAVGAGSFCNVCQIVITYFDNELLKNETLAELRDMLEKGCELLPAPLTGKCEALVVQYEPEAVRLLVQMMDPNFVCTKIRACDSPGEDLLGSDPCAWGPQYWCKNMATAVECQASVACVPSPGS
;
A
#
# COMPACT_ATOMS: atom_id res chain seq x y z
N LEU A 1 14.06 17.84 -53.05
CA LEU A 1 14.06 16.71 -52.10
C LEU A 1 12.65 16.61 -51.54
N SER A 2 11.95 15.50 -51.80
CA SER A 2 10.60 15.29 -51.29
C SER A 2 10.67 14.94 -49.80
N PRO A 3 9.75 15.41 -48.95
CA PRO A 3 9.70 15.01 -47.55
C PRO A 3 9.28 13.54 -47.49
N GLN A 4 10.13 12.68 -46.92
CA GLN A 4 9.81 11.28 -46.68
C GLN A 4 8.80 11.19 -45.53
N ASP A 5 7.80 10.33 -45.71
CA ASP A 5 6.74 10.09 -44.74
C ASP A 5 7.35 9.50 -43.45
N PRO A 6 7.11 10.09 -42.26
CA PRO A 6 7.60 9.57 -40.98
C PRO A 6 7.24 8.10 -40.74
N MET A 7 6.14 7.62 -41.32
CA MET A 7 5.65 6.24 -41.17
C MET A 7 6.54 5.24 -41.93
N GLU A 8 7.11 5.65 -43.05
CA GLU A 8 8.01 4.82 -43.86
C GLU A 8 9.38 4.67 -43.17
N LEU A 9 9.85 5.76 -42.55
CA LEU A 9 11.09 5.77 -41.78
C LEU A 9 10.97 4.88 -40.52
N CYS A 10 9.82 4.92 -39.85
CA CYS A 10 9.55 4.08 -38.67
C CYS A 10 9.56 2.58 -38.99
N GLY A 11 9.06 2.20 -40.17
CA GLY A 11 9.12 0.82 -40.67
C GLY A 11 10.53 0.37 -41.04
N GLN A 12 11.33 1.24 -41.67
CA GLN A 12 12.72 0.95 -42.03
C GLN A 12 13.65 0.82 -40.81
N LEU A 13 13.36 1.57 -39.74
CA LEU A 13 14.13 1.53 -38.48
C LEU A 13 13.69 0.40 -37.54
N GLY A 14 12.65 -0.37 -37.89
CA GLY A 14 12.12 -1.45 -37.04
C GLY A 14 11.52 -0.98 -35.72
N LEU A 15 11.19 0.32 -35.61
CA LEU A 15 10.59 0.93 -34.42
C LEU A 15 9.06 0.78 -34.41
N CYS A 16 8.46 0.60 -35.58
CA CYS A 16 7.04 0.28 -35.74
C CYS A 16 6.86 -1.23 -35.84
N SER A 17 5.99 -1.79 -34.99
CA SER A 17 5.76 -3.24 -34.89
C SER A 17 5.14 -3.79 -36.17
N SER A 18 5.94 -4.43 -37.00
CA SER A 18 5.45 -5.36 -38.01
C SER A 18 4.84 -6.58 -37.29
N ALA A 19 3.60 -6.90 -37.64
CA ALA A 19 2.86 -8.04 -37.12
C ALA A 19 3.62 -9.34 -37.39
N SER A 20 4.30 -9.89 -36.37
CA SER A 20 4.63 -11.31 -36.23
C SER A 20 5.40 -11.58 -34.94
N ALA A 21 4.68 -11.89 -33.85
CA ALA A 21 5.21 -12.60 -32.69
C ALA A 21 4.09 -13.28 -31.87
N LEU A 22 3.87 -14.58 -32.14
CA LEU A 22 3.66 -15.72 -31.22
C LEU A 22 2.53 -15.71 -30.13
N PRO A 23 2.01 -16.91 -29.75
CA PRO A 23 0.60 -17.19 -29.42
C PRO A 23 0.08 -16.66 -28.08
N LEU A 24 0.93 -16.04 -27.25
CA LEU A 24 0.51 -15.43 -25.98
C LEU A 24 -0.38 -14.20 -26.22
N HIS A 25 -0.10 -13.45 -27.29
CA HIS A 25 -0.89 -12.27 -27.65
C HIS A 25 -2.31 -12.64 -28.11
N THR A 26 -2.50 -13.75 -28.83
CA THR A 26 -3.83 -14.18 -29.29
C THR A 26 -4.75 -14.62 -28.15
N LEU A 27 -4.21 -15.35 -27.16
CA LEU A 27 -4.96 -15.74 -25.95
C LEU A 27 -5.35 -14.53 -25.09
N LEU A 28 -4.44 -13.56 -24.97
CA LEU A 28 -4.72 -12.30 -24.29
C LEU A 28 -5.75 -11.47 -25.08
N THR A 29 -5.68 -11.44 -26.41
CA THR A 29 -6.56 -10.59 -27.23
C THR A 29 -8.00 -11.13 -27.27
N GLU A 30 -8.22 -12.45 -27.38
CA GLU A 30 -9.57 -13.04 -27.32
C GLU A 30 -10.23 -12.82 -25.95
N LYS A 31 -9.49 -13.04 -24.86
CA LYS A 31 -10.02 -12.83 -23.50
C LYS A 31 -10.23 -11.35 -23.17
N VAL A 32 -9.38 -10.46 -23.68
CA VAL A 32 -9.53 -9.00 -23.52
C VAL A 32 -10.72 -8.47 -24.32
N THR A 33 -11.00 -9.00 -25.52
CA THR A 33 -12.21 -8.61 -26.29
C THR A 33 -13.49 -9.11 -25.66
N GLN A 34 -13.46 -10.28 -25.01
CA GLN A 34 -14.59 -10.80 -24.22
C GLN A 34 -14.87 -9.96 -22.95
N VAL A 35 -13.84 -9.34 -22.38
CA VAL A 35 -13.93 -8.42 -21.23
C VAL A 35 -14.41 -7.02 -21.64
N LEU A 36 -13.96 -6.52 -22.79
CA LEU A 36 -14.41 -5.24 -23.34
C LEU A 36 -15.92 -5.21 -23.68
N SER A 37 -16.53 -6.35 -23.98
CA SER A 37 -17.97 -6.45 -24.19
C SER A 37 -18.78 -6.52 -22.89
N THR A 38 -18.17 -6.93 -21.77
CA THR A 38 -18.82 -6.99 -20.45
C THR A 38 -18.91 -5.60 -19.79
N PHE A 39 -18.00 -4.69 -20.11
CA PHE A 39 -17.99 -3.32 -19.59
C PHE A 39 -19.03 -2.36 -20.19
N ARG A 40 -19.87 -2.83 -21.14
CA ARG A 40 -20.79 -1.92 -21.85
C ARG A 40 -22.15 -1.72 -21.17
N ASP A 41 -22.49 -2.49 -20.13
CA ASP A 41 -23.76 -2.32 -19.42
C ASP A 41 -23.57 -2.64 -17.93
N GLY A 42 -23.75 -1.66 -17.03
CA GLY A 42 -23.94 -1.95 -15.60
C GLY A 42 -23.47 -0.88 -14.61
N GLU A 43 -24.42 -0.12 -14.09
CA GLU A 43 -24.32 0.73 -12.90
C GLU A 43 -24.34 -0.15 -11.64
N GLY A 44 -23.29 -0.09 -10.80
CA GLY A 44 -23.16 -0.84 -9.55
C GLY A 44 -21.70 -1.15 -9.20
N THR A 45 -21.35 -1.10 -7.91
CA THR A 45 -20.01 -1.40 -7.36
C THR A 45 -19.39 -2.67 -7.97
N THR A 46 -18.25 -2.68 -8.66
CA THR A 46 -17.38 -1.63 -9.19
C THR A 46 -16.49 -2.33 -10.23
N PRO A 47 -16.21 -1.77 -11.42
CA PRO A 47 -15.30 -2.37 -12.41
C PRO A 47 -13.93 -2.79 -11.84
N LEU A 48 -13.51 -2.18 -10.73
CA LEU A 48 -12.31 -2.52 -9.99
C LEU A 48 -12.31 -3.93 -9.38
N CYS A 49 -13.45 -4.43 -8.91
CA CYS A 49 -13.55 -5.78 -8.33
C CYS A 49 -13.30 -6.83 -9.41
N GLU A 50 -13.95 -6.68 -10.55
CA GLU A 50 -13.81 -7.59 -11.70
C GLU A 50 -12.40 -7.52 -12.30
N MET A 51 -11.84 -6.32 -12.43
CA MET A 51 -10.46 -6.12 -12.87
C MET A 51 -9.46 -6.77 -11.92
N CYS A 52 -9.65 -6.65 -10.60
CA CYS A 52 -8.80 -7.29 -9.61
C CYS A 52 -8.91 -8.82 -9.71
N GLN A 53 -10.12 -9.37 -9.73
CA GLN A 53 -10.31 -10.82 -9.79
C GLN A 53 -9.71 -11.40 -11.08
N PHE A 54 -9.83 -10.68 -12.19
CA PHE A 54 -9.18 -11.03 -13.44
C PHE A 54 -7.65 -10.99 -13.32
N ALA A 55 -7.08 -9.91 -12.77
CA ALA A 55 -5.64 -9.79 -12.57
C ALA A 55 -5.08 -10.91 -11.68
N VAL A 56 -5.78 -11.28 -10.62
CA VAL A 56 -5.39 -12.40 -9.73
C VAL A 56 -5.44 -13.73 -10.48
N LYS A 57 -6.48 -14.00 -11.27
CA LYS A 57 -6.56 -15.22 -12.12
C LYS A 57 -5.47 -15.28 -13.18
N VAL A 58 -5.10 -14.14 -13.77
CA VAL A 58 -3.99 -14.07 -14.73
C VAL A 58 -2.67 -14.34 -14.02
N ALA A 59 -2.44 -13.74 -12.85
CA ALA A 59 -1.25 -13.99 -12.04
C ALA A 59 -1.13 -15.48 -11.64
N GLU A 60 -2.22 -16.09 -11.19
CA GLU A 60 -2.31 -17.52 -10.89
C GLU A 60 -1.90 -18.37 -12.11
N SER A 61 -2.48 -18.09 -13.28
CA SER A 61 -2.13 -18.82 -14.52
C SER A 61 -0.68 -18.63 -14.98
N LEU A 62 -0.02 -17.52 -14.61
CA LEU A 62 1.39 -17.29 -14.93
C LEU A 62 2.33 -17.99 -13.95
N LEU A 63 1.91 -18.12 -12.69
CA LEU A 63 2.65 -18.83 -11.66
C LEU A 63 2.63 -20.34 -11.90
N GLU A 64 1.49 -20.91 -12.31
CA GLU A 64 1.35 -22.33 -12.65
C GLU A 64 2.31 -22.79 -13.77
N ASN A 65 2.77 -21.89 -14.64
CA ASN A 65 3.54 -22.24 -15.83
C ASN A 65 5.03 -21.92 -15.77
N ASN A 66 5.52 -21.14 -14.78
CA ASN A 66 6.89 -20.59 -14.83
C ASN A 66 7.69 -20.64 -13.51
N VAL A 67 7.08 -20.92 -12.36
CA VAL A 67 7.79 -20.90 -11.06
C VAL A 67 7.53 -22.19 -10.30
N THR A 68 8.59 -22.93 -9.95
CA THR A 68 8.45 -24.11 -9.07
C THR A 68 8.50 -23.70 -7.61
N GLU A 69 7.91 -24.52 -6.74
CA GLU A 69 8.00 -24.35 -5.28
C GLU A 69 9.46 -24.24 -4.84
N GLU A 70 10.36 -25.05 -5.42
CA GLU A 70 11.79 -25.00 -5.08
C GLU A 70 12.43 -23.67 -5.47
N GLN A 71 12.06 -23.10 -6.62
CA GLN A 71 12.57 -21.81 -7.06
C GLN A 71 12.15 -20.70 -6.08
N LEU A 72 10.90 -20.72 -5.62
CA LEU A 72 10.38 -19.71 -4.70
C LEU A 72 10.99 -19.84 -3.30
N VAL A 73 11.18 -21.06 -2.80
CA VAL A 73 11.88 -21.30 -1.52
C VAL A 73 13.33 -20.81 -1.58
N ASN A 74 14.03 -21.09 -2.69
CA ASN A 74 15.41 -20.62 -2.89
C ASN A 74 15.49 -19.09 -2.96
N ASP A 75 14.51 -18.44 -3.61
CA ASP A 75 14.44 -16.98 -3.64
C ASP A 75 14.13 -16.37 -2.26
N ILE A 76 13.33 -17.03 -1.42
CA ILE A 76 13.13 -16.64 -0.02
C ILE A 76 14.43 -16.85 0.80
N GLU A 77 15.18 -17.92 0.55
CA GLU A 77 16.46 -18.16 1.23
C GLU A 77 17.48 -17.05 0.93
N LYS A 78 17.48 -16.50 -0.29
CA LYS A 78 18.33 -15.34 -0.65
C LYS A 78 18.03 -14.11 0.20
N VAL A 79 16.78 -13.92 0.62
CA VAL A 79 16.39 -12.83 1.52
C VAL A 79 17.09 -12.97 2.89
N CYS A 80 17.32 -14.19 3.36
CA CYS A 80 18.03 -14.41 4.62
C CYS A 80 19.46 -13.84 4.62
N TYR A 81 20.11 -13.71 3.46
CA TYR A 81 21.45 -13.11 3.34
C TYR A 81 21.43 -11.58 3.33
N MET A 82 20.26 -10.95 3.22
CA MET A 82 20.08 -9.50 3.34
C MET A 82 19.81 -9.07 4.79
N LEU A 83 19.61 -10.02 5.71
CA LEU A 83 19.35 -9.75 7.12
C LEU A 83 20.66 -9.58 7.91
N PRO A 84 20.62 -8.89 9.07
CA PRO A 84 21.78 -8.76 9.96
C PRO A 84 22.39 -10.12 10.35
N HIS A 85 23.72 -10.19 10.50
CA HIS A 85 24.44 -11.45 10.75
C HIS A 85 23.88 -12.28 11.91
N ARG A 86 23.34 -11.64 12.95
CA ARG A 86 22.76 -12.31 14.13
C ARG A 86 21.50 -13.15 13.83
N VAL A 87 20.77 -12.85 12.74
CA VAL A 87 19.48 -13.48 12.41
C VAL A 87 19.50 -14.34 11.15
N ILE A 88 20.59 -14.32 10.37
CA ILE A 88 20.73 -15.13 9.15
C ILE A 88 20.49 -16.61 9.42
N GLY A 89 21.06 -17.15 10.50
CA GLY A 89 20.89 -18.56 10.88
C GLY A 89 19.43 -18.91 11.17
N GLN A 90 18.77 -18.11 12.02
CA GLN A 90 17.36 -18.31 12.38
C GLN A 90 16.43 -18.19 11.17
N CYS A 91 16.72 -17.25 10.26
CA CYS A 91 15.98 -17.10 9.01
C CYS A 91 16.11 -18.36 8.15
N LYS A 92 17.33 -18.87 7.97
CA LYS A 92 17.55 -20.11 7.21
C LYS A 92 16.86 -21.30 7.84
N ASP A 93 17.00 -21.50 9.15
CA ASP A 93 16.34 -22.60 9.85
C ASP A 93 14.81 -22.53 9.66
N PHE A 94 14.23 -21.33 9.65
CA PHE A 94 12.81 -21.12 9.37
C PHE A 94 12.45 -21.46 7.92
N VAL A 95 13.22 -20.98 6.94
CA VAL A 95 12.98 -21.25 5.50
C VAL A 95 13.15 -22.75 5.19
N ASP A 96 14.14 -23.40 5.79
CA ASP A 96 14.38 -24.83 5.64
C ASP A 96 13.24 -25.66 6.25
N SER A 97 12.73 -25.24 7.41
CA SER A 97 11.68 -25.96 8.13
C SER A 97 10.28 -25.74 7.57
N TYR A 98 10.00 -24.53 7.09
CA TYR A 98 8.63 -24.08 6.77
C TYR A 98 8.48 -23.49 5.38
N GLY A 99 9.56 -23.11 4.70
CA GLY A 99 9.52 -22.38 3.43
C GLY A 99 8.65 -23.09 2.39
N LYS A 100 8.81 -24.40 2.23
CA LYS A 100 7.99 -25.19 1.29
C LYS A 100 6.50 -25.17 1.66
N ALA A 101 6.17 -25.36 2.93
CA ALA A 101 4.78 -25.34 3.39
C ALA A 101 4.15 -23.94 3.24
N VAL A 102 4.91 -22.88 3.53
CA VAL A 102 4.47 -21.49 3.36
C VAL A 102 4.24 -21.17 1.88
N VAL A 103 5.14 -21.60 1.00
CA VAL A 103 4.98 -21.43 -0.46
C VAL A 103 3.75 -22.17 -0.97
N ILE A 104 3.53 -23.43 -0.56
CA ILE A 104 2.34 -24.20 -0.92
C ILE A 104 1.08 -23.49 -0.42
N MET A 105 1.04 -23.07 0.84
CA MET A 105 -0.10 -22.32 1.39
C MET A 105 -0.37 -21.03 0.62
N LEU A 106 0.66 -20.31 0.16
CA LEU A 106 0.51 -19.08 -0.63
C LEU A 106 0.02 -19.35 -2.06
N LEU A 107 0.46 -20.45 -2.66
CA LEU A 107 0.00 -20.89 -3.98
C LEU A 107 -1.42 -21.44 -3.93
N GLU A 108 -1.83 -22.05 -2.82
CA GLU A 108 -3.20 -22.56 -2.61
C GLU A 108 -4.18 -21.47 -2.13
N ALA A 109 -3.70 -20.35 -1.60
CA ALA A 109 -4.50 -19.23 -1.10
C ALA A 109 -4.95 -18.25 -2.20
N THR A 110 -5.08 -18.71 -3.44
CA THR A 110 -5.39 -17.89 -4.63
C THR A 110 -6.88 -17.71 -4.88
N ASP A 111 -7.76 -17.70 -3.87
CA ASP A 111 -9.17 -17.30 -4.11
C ASP A 111 -9.20 -15.83 -4.57
N PRO A 112 -9.52 -15.55 -5.85
CA PRO A 112 -9.48 -14.19 -6.38
C PRO A 112 -10.47 -13.28 -5.66
N VAL A 113 -11.56 -13.84 -5.14
CA VAL A 113 -12.55 -13.09 -4.37
C VAL A 113 -11.99 -12.71 -3.01
N ALA A 114 -11.39 -13.64 -2.26
CA ALA A 114 -10.74 -13.35 -0.98
C ALA A 114 -9.59 -12.34 -1.12
N ILE A 115 -8.71 -12.51 -2.11
CA ILE A 115 -7.59 -11.60 -2.38
C ILE A 115 -8.13 -10.21 -2.72
N CYS A 116 -9.08 -10.10 -3.65
CA CYS A 116 -9.63 -8.80 -4.03
C CYS A 116 -10.49 -8.16 -2.94
N THR A 117 -11.07 -8.94 -2.04
CA THR A 117 -11.73 -8.44 -0.84
C THR A 117 -10.71 -7.91 0.18
N MET A 118 -9.58 -8.61 0.35
CA MET A 118 -8.45 -8.17 1.19
C MET A 118 -7.85 -6.86 0.67
N LEU A 119 -7.63 -6.78 -0.66
CA LEU A 119 -7.14 -5.59 -1.36
C LEU A 119 -8.21 -4.48 -1.48
N ARG A 120 -9.42 -4.70 -0.96
CA ARG A 120 -10.59 -3.80 -1.01
C ARG A 120 -11.02 -3.41 -2.43
N CYS A 121 -10.66 -4.21 -3.43
CA CYS A 121 -11.19 -4.10 -4.78
C CYS A 121 -12.62 -4.64 -4.86
N CYS A 122 -12.96 -5.63 -4.03
CA CYS A 122 -14.30 -6.22 -3.93
C CYS A 122 -14.97 -5.90 -2.58
N PRO A 123 -16.31 -5.75 -2.56
CA PRO A 123 -17.06 -5.64 -1.31
C PRO A 123 -16.90 -6.92 -0.48
N ARG A 124 -16.92 -6.78 0.85
CA ARG A 124 -16.93 -7.95 1.75
C ARG A 124 -18.26 -8.67 1.57
N SER A 125 -18.23 -9.98 1.40
CA SER A 125 -19.42 -10.84 1.26
C SER A 125 -20.38 -10.60 2.43
N GLY A 126 -21.37 -9.73 2.21
CA GLY A 126 -22.23 -9.15 3.24
C GLY A 126 -22.94 -7.86 2.80
N ASP A 127 -22.38 -7.11 1.86
CA ASP A 127 -22.90 -5.79 1.44
C ASP A 127 -23.62 -5.81 0.08
N ALA A 128 -24.57 -6.73 -0.12
CA ALA A 128 -25.49 -6.65 -1.26
C ALA A 128 -26.94 -6.67 -0.77
N HIS A 129 -27.46 -5.46 -0.53
CA HIS A 129 -28.86 -5.07 -0.33
C HIS A 129 -29.68 -5.78 0.77
N GLN A 130 -29.88 -5.06 1.88
CA GLN A 130 -31.22 -4.89 2.45
C GLN A 130 -31.27 -3.66 3.37
N ASP A 131 -32.14 -2.72 3.02
CA ASP A 131 -32.69 -1.68 3.87
C ASP A 131 -33.13 -2.25 5.25
N GLU A 132 -32.59 -1.72 6.35
CA GLU A 132 -33.30 -1.48 7.63
C GLU A 132 -32.37 -0.85 8.70
N PRO A 133 -32.69 0.33 9.27
CA PRO A 133 -31.75 1.17 10.01
C PRO A 133 -31.74 0.92 11.54
N ARG A 134 -31.85 -0.32 12.04
CA ARG A 134 -31.94 -0.55 13.50
C ARG A 134 -31.06 -1.63 14.11
N ARG A 135 -30.25 -2.35 13.33
CA ARG A 135 -29.37 -3.42 13.85
C ARG A 135 -27.88 -3.09 13.87
N TRP A 136 -27.48 -1.99 13.21
CA TRP A 136 -26.08 -1.57 13.08
C TRP A 136 -25.51 -0.89 14.35
N ALA A 137 -26.37 -0.42 15.26
CA ALA A 137 -25.93 0.15 16.54
C ALA A 137 -25.27 -0.88 17.47
N ALA A 138 -25.70 -2.15 17.43
CA ALA A 138 -25.15 -3.21 18.29
C ALA A 138 -23.89 -3.88 17.71
N VAL A 139 -23.68 -3.80 16.39
CA VAL A 139 -22.50 -4.37 15.71
C VAL A 139 -21.30 -3.41 15.79
N LEU A 140 -21.53 -2.10 15.84
CA LEU A 140 -20.48 -1.10 16.08
C LEU A 140 -19.71 -1.32 17.39
N GLU A 141 -20.39 -1.80 18.42
CA GLU A 141 -19.76 -2.10 19.72
C GLU A 141 -18.88 -3.36 19.69
N GLN A 142 -19.18 -4.32 18.79
CA GLN A 142 -18.38 -5.55 18.60
C GLN A 142 -17.24 -5.38 17.58
N LEU A 143 -17.39 -4.50 16.59
CA LEU A 143 -16.34 -4.18 15.61
C LEU A 143 -15.24 -3.26 16.16
N ALA A 144 -15.55 -2.46 17.19
CA ALA A 144 -14.55 -1.71 17.94
C ALA A 144 -13.50 -2.61 18.62
N VAL A 145 -13.88 -3.86 18.94
CA VAL A 145 -12.96 -4.87 19.52
C VAL A 145 -11.98 -5.41 18.46
N GLY A 146 -12.40 -5.46 17.18
CA GLY A 146 -11.58 -5.94 16.06
C GLY A 146 -10.55 -4.91 15.57
N ALA A 147 -10.98 -3.69 15.26
CA ALA A 147 -10.08 -2.61 14.83
C ALA A 147 -9.10 -2.20 15.95
N GLY A 148 -9.57 -2.16 17.21
CA GLY A 148 -8.72 -1.93 18.37
C GLY A 148 -7.68 -3.05 18.59
N SER A 149 -8.02 -4.31 18.31
CA SER A 149 -7.08 -5.42 18.48
C SER A 149 -5.89 -5.37 17.52
N PHE A 150 -6.11 -5.04 16.24
CA PHE A 150 -5.03 -4.92 15.27
C PHE A 150 -4.17 -3.67 15.51
N CYS A 151 -4.80 -2.57 15.92
CA CYS A 151 -4.09 -1.36 16.36
C CYS A 151 -3.17 -1.65 17.55
N ASN A 152 -3.66 -2.34 18.58
CA ASN A 152 -2.88 -2.69 19.76
C ASN A 152 -1.68 -3.59 19.40
N VAL A 153 -1.88 -4.60 18.55
CA VAL A 153 -0.79 -5.48 18.09
C VAL A 153 0.25 -4.67 17.32
N CYS A 154 -0.17 -3.78 16.41
CA CYS A 154 0.74 -2.91 15.70
C CYS A 154 1.53 -2.01 16.67
N GLN A 155 0.86 -1.36 17.62
CA GLN A 155 1.51 -0.49 18.58
C GLN A 155 2.55 -1.23 19.42
N ILE A 156 2.25 -2.44 19.88
CA ILE A 156 3.20 -3.27 20.63
C ILE A 156 4.42 -3.61 19.77
N VAL A 157 4.20 -4.04 18.53
CA VAL A 157 5.28 -4.43 17.61
C VAL A 157 6.17 -3.23 17.27
N ILE A 158 5.59 -2.08 16.92
CA ILE A 158 6.37 -0.88 16.59
C ILE A 158 7.06 -0.31 17.83
N THR A 159 6.42 -0.33 19.00
CA THR A 159 7.06 0.07 20.26
C THR A 159 8.24 -0.84 20.61
N TYR A 160 8.13 -2.15 20.36
CA TYR A 160 9.24 -3.08 20.55
C TYR A 160 10.40 -2.73 19.62
N PHE A 161 10.13 -2.50 18.33
CA PHE A 161 11.15 -2.12 17.37
C PHE A 161 11.79 -0.77 17.69
N ASP A 162 11.01 0.24 18.07
CA ASP A 162 11.52 1.56 18.47
C ASP A 162 12.48 1.44 19.67
N ASN A 163 12.08 0.71 20.71
CA ASN A 163 12.94 0.46 21.88
C ASN A 163 14.21 -0.33 21.55
N GLU A 164 14.15 -1.26 20.59
CA GLU A 164 15.31 -2.05 20.18
C GLU A 164 16.26 -1.25 19.29
N LEU A 165 15.73 -0.41 18.39
CA LEU A 165 16.51 0.44 17.49
C LEU A 165 17.17 1.61 18.22
N LEU A 166 16.55 2.11 19.29
CA LEU A 166 17.11 3.16 20.15
C LEU A 166 18.22 2.69 21.09
N LYS A 167 18.50 1.38 21.16
CA LYS A 167 19.64 0.91 21.93
C LYS A 167 20.93 1.39 21.28
N ASN A 168 21.81 1.93 22.10
CA ASN A 168 23.14 2.37 21.67
C ASN A 168 23.93 1.27 20.94
N GLU A 169 23.69 -0.01 21.25
CA GLU A 169 24.30 -1.14 20.54
C GLU A 169 23.84 -1.21 19.08
N THR A 170 22.54 -1.10 18.81
CA THR A 170 21.94 -1.17 17.47
C THR A 170 22.38 0.00 16.59
N LEU A 171 22.46 1.21 17.16
CA LEU A 171 22.96 2.40 16.48
C LEU A 171 24.47 2.31 16.20
N ALA A 172 25.25 1.73 17.13
CA ALA A 172 26.68 1.52 16.92
C ALA A 172 26.95 0.49 15.80
N GLU A 173 26.16 -0.57 15.71
CA GLU A 173 26.23 -1.55 14.62
C GLU A 173 25.89 -0.92 13.26
N LEU A 174 24.88 -0.05 13.20
CA LEU A 174 24.51 0.68 11.98
C LEU A 174 25.64 1.61 11.52
N ARG A 175 26.26 2.35 12.45
CA ARG A 175 27.41 3.21 12.15
C ARG A 175 28.60 2.41 11.63
N ASP A 176 28.94 1.30 12.29
CA ASP A 176 30.04 0.41 11.87
C ASP A 176 29.80 -0.15 10.46
N MET A 177 28.56 -0.47 10.11
CA MET A 177 28.21 -0.89 8.75
C MET A 177 28.41 0.23 7.71
N LEU A 178 28.02 1.47 8.03
CA LEU A 178 28.21 2.63 7.14
C LEU A 178 29.70 2.95 6.95
N GLU A 179 30.50 2.87 8.01
CA GLU A 179 31.95 3.07 7.97
C GLU A 179 32.63 1.99 7.13
N LYS A 180 32.28 0.71 7.33
CA LYS A 180 32.75 -0.40 6.45
C LYS A 180 32.34 -0.21 4.99
N GLY A 181 31.16 0.36 4.74
CA GLY A 181 30.74 0.74 3.39
C GLY A 181 31.68 1.76 2.75
N CYS A 182 32.22 2.71 3.54
CA CYS A 182 33.19 3.68 3.06
C CYS A 182 34.54 3.04 2.70
N GLU A 183 34.95 1.96 3.36
CA GLU A 183 36.19 1.22 3.05
C GLU A 183 36.17 0.53 1.68
N LEU A 184 34.97 0.28 1.14
CA LEU A 184 34.80 -0.26 -0.23
C LEU A 184 35.08 0.79 -1.32
N LEU A 185 35.14 2.08 -0.96
CA LEU A 185 35.42 3.15 -1.91
C LEU A 185 36.93 3.31 -2.15
N PRO A 186 37.36 3.54 -3.40
CA PRO A 186 38.76 3.81 -3.70
C PRO A 186 39.20 5.17 -3.13
N ALA A 187 40.46 5.27 -2.70
CA ALA A 187 41.06 6.56 -2.34
C ALA A 187 40.98 7.54 -3.53
N PRO A 188 40.59 8.82 -3.32
CA PRO A 188 40.50 9.57 -2.06
C PRO A 188 39.07 9.68 -1.48
N LEU A 189 38.12 8.85 -1.92
CA LEU A 189 36.71 8.98 -1.55
C LEU A 189 36.39 8.44 -0.15
N THR A 190 37.19 7.50 0.35
CA THR A 190 37.06 6.88 1.68
C THR A 190 36.91 7.92 2.79
N GLY A 191 37.87 8.85 2.93
CA GLY A 191 37.82 9.88 3.98
C GLY A 191 36.70 10.91 3.79
N LYS A 192 36.25 11.16 2.56
CA LYS A 192 35.06 12.01 2.31
C LYS A 192 33.78 11.30 2.72
N CYS A 193 33.68 9.99 2.46
CA CYS A 193 32.55 9.16 2.86
C CYS A 193 32.46 9.07 4.37
N GLU A 194 33.55 8.75 5.07
CA GLU A 194 33.60 8.70 6.54
C GLU A 194 33.15 10.03 7.17
N ALA A 195 33.63 11.16 6.63
CA ALA A 195 33.20 12.48 7.09
C ALA A 195 31.69 12.73 6.89
N LEU A 196 31.11 12.23 5.80
CA LEU A 196 29.66 12.33 5.56
C LEU A 196 28.88 11.43 6.52
N VAL A 197 29.34 10.22 6.79
CA VAL A 197 28.72 9.32 7.75
C VAL A 197 28.69 9.99 9.12
N VAL A 198 29.82 10.49 9.62
CA VAL A 198 29.89 11.18 10.92
C VAL A 198 29.02 12.44 10.95
N GLN A 199 28.92 13.18 9.85
CA GLN A 199 28.18 14.44 9.80
C GLN A 199 26.66 14.24 9.76
N TYR A 200 26.18 13.27 8.98
CA TYR A 200 24.75 13.13 8.69
C TYR A 200 24.07 11.99 9.46
N GLU A 201 24.82 11.01 9.96
CA GLU A 201 24.28 9.89 10.74
C GLU A 201 23.43 10.34 11.94
N PRO A 202 23.85 11.32 12.78
CA PRO A 202 23.04 11.72 13.94
C PRO A 202 21.68 12.29 13.55
N GLU A 203 21.62 13.09 12.48
CA GLU A 203 20.39 13.72 12.02
C GLU A 203 19.50 12.73 11.26
N ALA A 204 20.10 11.80 10.52
CA ALA A 204 19.39 10.71 9.84
C ALA A 204 18.75 9.75 10.86
N VAL A 205 19.47 9.39 11.93
CA VAL A 205 18.95 8.57 13.02
C VAL A 205 17.83 9.32 13.76
N ARG A 206 18.02 10.62 14.05
CA ARG A 206 16.99 11.46 14.67
C ARG A 206 15.70 11.45 13.85
N LEU A 207 15.79 11.58 12.52
CA LEU A 207 14.64 11.56 11.63
C LEU A 207 14.01 10.16 11.54
N LEU A 208 14.83 9.10 11.52
CA LEU A 208 14.35 7.71 11.50
C LEU A 208 13.49 7.42 12.73
N VAL A 209 13.95 7.78 13.92
CA VAL A 209 13.21 7.62 15.18
C VAL A 209 11.88 8.38 15.13
N GLN A 210 11.86 9.60 14.58
CA GLN A 210 10.62 10.37 14.44
C GLN A 210 9.60 9.72 13.52
N MET A 211 10.05 8.99 12.48
CA MET A 211 9.16 8.27 11.58
C MET A 211 8.75 6.89 12.11
N MET A 212 9.36 6.43 13.21
CA MET A 212 9.05 5.17 13.88
C MET A 212 8.10 5.30 15.07
N ASP A 213 7.54 6.49 15.29
CA ASP A 213 6.48 6.69 16.28
C ASP A 213 5.35 5.65 16.07
N PRO A 214 5.03 4.82 17.09
CA PRO A 214 4.05 3.75 16.94
C PRO A 214 2.68 4.25 16.48
N ASN A 215 2.28 5.44 16.89
CA ASN A 215 0.99 5.98 16.49
C ASN A 215 1.02 6.43 15.01
N PHE A 216 2.07 7.12 14.59
CA PHE A 216 2.29 7.52 13.20
C PHE A 216 2.34 6.32 12.26
N VAL A 217 3.17 5.32 12.58
CA VAL A 217 3.34 4.11 11.75
C VAL A 217 2.03 3.32 11.68
N CYS A 218 1.43 3.03 12.83
CA CYS A 218 0.20 2.22 12.88
C CYS A 218 -1.00 2.93 12.24
N THR A 219 -1.05 4.27 12.27
CA THR A 219 -2.05 5.04 11.53
C THR A 219 -1.79 4.99 10.02
N LYS A 220 -0.54 5.16 9.57
CA LYS A 220 -0.21 5.16 8.14
C LYS A 220 -0.42 3.82 7.47
N ILE A 221 -0.19 2.71 8.17
CA ILE A 221 -0.51 1.37 7.65
C ILE A 221 -1.98 0.98 7.88
N ARG A 222 -2.81 1.91 8.41
CA ARG A 222 -4.23 1.71 8.75
C ARG A 222 -4.48 0.56 9.72
N ALA A 223 -3.51 0.28 10.59
CA ALA A 223 -3.69 -0.63 11.71
C ALA A 223 -4.46 0.03 12.85
N CYS A 224 -4.20 1.30 13.08
CA CYS A 224 -4.99 2.18 13.93
C CYS A 224 -5.83 3.11 13.06
N ASP A 225 -7.03 3.42 13.53
CA ASP A 225 -7.77 4.55 12.98
C ASP A 225 -6.94 5.81 13.21
N SER A 226 -6.85 6.68 12.20
CA SER A 226 -6.45 8.05 12.49
C SER A 226 -7.46 8.60 13.50
N PRO A 227 -7.05 9.30 14.57
CA PRO A 227 -7.99 10.19 15.25
C PRO A 227 -8.56 11.01 14.11
N GLY A 228 -9.87 10.84 13.84
CA GLY A 228 -10.46 11.22 12.57
C GLY A 228 -9.85 12.54 12.14
N GLU A 229 -9.12 12.54 11.03
CA GLU A 229 -8.97 13.79 10.32
C GLU A 229 -10.41 14.14 9.99
N ASP A 230 -11.04 14.92 10.87
CA ASP A 230 -12.06 15.88 10.51
C ASP A 230 -11.41 16.65 9.38
N LEU A 231 -11.57 16.14 8.16
CA LEU A 231 -11.26 16.85 6.96
C LEU A 231 -11.86 18.22 7.18
N LEU A 232 -11.07 19.29 7.08
CA LEU A 232 -11.65 20.63 7.10
C LEU A 232 -12.72 20.66 6.00
N GLY A 233 -14.00 20.62 6.40
CA GLY A 233 -15.13 20.41 5.49
C GLY A 233 -15.99 19.17 5.72
N SER A 234 -15.75 18.32 6.73
CA SER A 234 -16.72 17.29 7.13
C SER A 234 -17.86 17.88 7.96
N ASP A 235 -17.54 18.88 8.79
CA ASP A 235 -18.54 19.70 9.49
C ASP A 235 -19.18 20.69 8.49
N PRO A 236 -20.50 20.59 8.21
CA PRO A 236 -21.19 21.53 7.35
C PRO A 236 -21.09 22.98 7.81
N CYS A 237 -20.93 23.23 9.11
CA CYS A 237 -20.75 24.58 9.66
C CYS A 237 -19.40 25.20 9.26
N ALA A 238 -18.40 24.39 8.89
CA ALA A 238 -17.13 24.85 8.35
C ALA A 238 -17.19 25.23 6.85
N TRP A 239 -18.31 24.98 6.15
CA TRP A 239 -18.46 25.27 4.71
C TRP A 239 -18.60 26.76 4.36
N GLY A 240 -18.65 27.64 5.38
CA GLY A 240 -18.67 29.10 5.19
C GLY A 240 -20.07 29.72 5.02
N PRO A 241 -20.17 31.06 4.97
CA PRO A 241 -21.44 31.81 5.16
C PRO A 241 -22.58 31.39 4.24
N GLN A 242 -22.25 30.89 3.04
CA GLN A 242 -23.22 30.30 2.13
C GLN A 242 -24.05 29.15 2.72
N TYR A 243 -23.54 28.43 3.72
CA TYR A 243 -24.23 27.33 4.40
C TYR A 243 -24.93 27.80 5.69
N TRP A 244 -24.19 28.39 6.64
CA TRP A 244 -24.74 28.79 7.94
C TRP A 244 -25.68 30.00 7.84
N CYS A 245 -25.61 30.83 6.79
CA CYS A 245 -26.60 31.90 6.53
C CYS A 245 -27.62 31.54 5.43
N LYS A 246 -27.73 30.26 5.04
CA LYS A 246 -28.72 29.81 4.06
C LYS A 246 -30.16 29.97 4.58
N ASN A 247 -30.40 29.67 5.85
CA ASN A 247 -31.69 29.88 6.53
C ASN A 247 -31.50 29.87 8.06
N MET A 248 -32.57 30.20 8.80
CA MET A 248 -32.52 30.25 10.27
C MET A 248 -32.20 28.89 10.92
N ALA A 249 -32.57 27.77 10.29
CA ALA A 249 -32.32 26.45 10.85
C ALA A 249 -30.82 26.12 10.85
N THR A 250 -30.14 26.30 9.71
CA THR A 250 -28.68 26.11 9.62
C THR A 250 -27.93 27.16 10.43
N ALA A 251 -28.50 28.37 10.57
CA ALA A 251 -27.91 29.41 11.39
C ALA A 251 -27.96 29.08 12.89
N VAL A 252 -29.03 28.46 13.38
CA VAL A 252 -29.13 28.02 14.78
C VAL A 252 -28.26 26.79 15.01
N GLU A 253 -28.27 25.84 14.08
CA GLU A 253 -27.44 24.63 14.12
C GLU A 253 -25.95 24.96 14.26
N CYS A 254 -25.46 25.92 13.46
CA CYS A 254 -24.07 26.36 13.48
C CYS A 254 -23.76 27.49 14.48
N GLN A 255 -24.70 27.84 15.37
CA GLN A 255 -24.56 28.94 16.34
C GLN A 255 -24.17 30.29 15.67
N ALA A 256 -24.64 30.47 14.44
CA ALA A 256 -24.39 31.56 13.51
C ALA A 256 -25.38 32.70 13.58
N SER A 257 -26.48 32.51 14.31
CA SER A 257 -27.72 33.29 14.14
C SER A 257 -27.48 34.79 14.18
N VAL A 258 -26.59 35.27 15.06
CA VAL A 258 -26.19 36.69 15.20
C VAL A 258 -25.44 37.22 13.98
N ALA A 259 -24.59 36.41 13.34
CA ALA A 259 -23.79 36.80 12.17
C ALA A 259 -24.62 36.87 10.88
N CYS A 260 -25.74 36.15 10.82
CA CYS A 260 -26.61 36.10 9.64
C CYS A 260 -27.75 37.14 9.66
N VAL A 261 -27.91 37.91 10.74
CA VAL A 261 -28.90 38.99 10.78
C VAL A 261 -28.34 40.23 10.07
N PRO A 262 -28.99 40.74 9.01
CA PRO A 262 -28.59 42.02 8.42
C PRO A 262 -28.74 43.14 9.46
N SER A 263 -27.73 44.00 9.56
CA SER A 263 -27.74 45.13 10.48
C SER A 263 -28.94 46.05 10.16
N PRO A 264 -29.65 46.58 11.18
CA PRO A 264 -30.74 47.51 10.92
C PRO A 264 -30.14 48.86 10.50
N GLY A 265 -29.97 49.08 9.19
CA GLY A 265 -29.61 50.40 8.65
C GLY A 265 -28.70 50.43 7.43
N SER A 266 -29.04 49.74 6.35
CA SER A 266 -28.51 49.99 5.00
C SER A 266 -29.64 50.02 3.99
#